data_AF-A0A355AH65-F1
#
_entry.id   AF-A0A355AH65-F1
#
_cell.length_a   1.000
_cell.length_b   1.000
_cell.length_c   1.000
_cell.angle_alpha   90.00
_cell.angle_beta   90.00
_cell.angle_gamma   90.00
#
_symmetry.space_group_name_H-M   'P 1'
#
loop_
_entity.id
_entity.type
_entity.pdbx_description
1 polymer ?
#
loop_
_entity_poly.entity_id
_entity_poly.type
_entity_poly.pdbx_seq_one_letter_code
_entity_poly.pdbx_strand_id
1 'polypeptide(L)'
;DGQLYGTGLSGWQGPAGGKDGCFQRLRYTGKPCRLLDSVAVVDDGIQLDFNFHIDPESTNGVKNWHAEMWDYLWSRKYGSDQFSVLHPGEEGRDEVHIADVLLIDPKTIHLNVPDIRPCDQFLLEFETRDQAGELFFEKAYLTIHAVPDKSENRK
;
A
#
# COMPACT_ATOMS: atom_id res chain seq x y z
N ASP A 1 -25.44 -22.51 8.39
CA ASP A 1 -25.66 -22.28 6.93
C ASP A 1 -24.36 -21.96 6.17
N GLY A 2 -23.19 -21.93 6.83
CA GLY A 2 -21.90 -21.65 6.19
C GLY A 2 -21.73 -20.19 5.76
N GLN A 3 -22.61 -19.30 6.21
CA GLN A 3 -22.59 -17.89 5.86
C GLN A 3 -21.81 -17.10 6.92
N LEU A 4 -21.15 -16.02 6.49
CA LEU A 4 -20.51 -15.08 7.39
C LEU A 4 -21.47 -13.91 7.67
N TYR A 5 -21.68 -13.62 8.96
CA TYR A 5 -22.48 -12.49 9.43
C TYR A 5 -21.62 -11.57 10.28
N GLY A 6 -21.82 -10.25 10.15
CA GLY A 6 -21.08 -9.23 10.88
C GLY A 6 -22.00 -8.13 11.42
N THR A 7 -21.57 -7.52 12.51
CA THR A 7 -22.15 -6.29 13.07
C THR A 7 -21.02 -5.41 13.58
N GLY A 8 -21.23 -4.10 13.65
CA GLY A 8 -20.19 -3.19 14.09
C GLY A 8 -20.53 -1.72 13.89
N LEU A 9 -19.50 -0.90 14.09
CA LEU A 9 -19.50 0.53 13.88
C LEU A 9 -18.52 0.86 12.75
N SER A 10 -18.79 1.92 12.02
CA SER A 10 -17.91 2.41 10.96
C SER A 10 -16.75 3.16 11.61
N GLY A 11 -15.61 2.48 11.74
CA GLY A 11 -14.37 3.05 12.26
C GLY A 11 -13.46 3.56 11.15
N TRP A 12 -12.16 3.67 11.47
CA TRP A 12 -11.19 4.36 10.60
C TRP A 12 -10.99 3.71 9.21
N GLN A 13 -11.21 2.39 9.11
CA GLN A 13 -11.19 1.61 7.87
C GLN A 13 -12.58 1.06 7.49
N GLY A 14 -13.64 1.70 7.97
CA GLY A 14 -15.02 1.33 7.63
C GLY A 14 -15.37 1.71 6.19
N PRO A 15 -16.29 0.99 5.53
CA PRO A 15 -16.75 1.39 4.20
C PRO A 15 -17.36 2.80 4.27
N ALA A 16 -17.07 3.62 3.26
CA ALA A 16 -17.68 4.94 3.14
C ALA A 16 -19.22 4.81 3.16
N GLY A 17 -19.88 5.43 4.13
CA GLY A 17 -21.33 5.33 4.32
C GLY A 17 -21.83 4.05 5.02
N GLY A 18 -20.96 3.34 5.74
CA GLY A 18 -21.37 2.26 6.64
C GLY A 18 -22.42 2.72 7.65
N LYS A 19 -23.44 1.90 7.90
CA LYS A 19 -24.49 2.18 8.88
C LYS A 19 -24.16 1.49 10.19
N ASP A 20 -23.92 2.26 11.23
CA ASP A 20 -23.62 1.72 12.56
C ASP A 20 -24.74 0.83 13.10
N GLY A 21 -24.37 -0.24 13.81
CA GLY A 21 -25.31 -1.15 14.46
C GLY A 21 -26.08 -2.07 13.50
N CYS A 22 -25.66 -2.17 12.23
CA CYS A 22 -26.30 -3.07 11.26
C CYS A 22 -25.88 -4.53 11.45
N PHE A 23 -26.82 -5.46 11.23
CA PHE A 23 -26.52 -6.89 11.07
C PHE A 23 -26.45 -7.22 9.58
N GLN A 24 -25.27 -7.60 9.09
CA GLN A 24 -24.97 -7.80 7.67
C GLN A 24 -24.54 -9.23 7.40
N ARG A 25 -24.88 -9.74 6.22
CA ARG A 25 -24.40 -11.02 5.71
C ARG A 25 -23.40 -10.77 4.59
N LEU A 26 -22.17 -11.25 4.74
CA LEU A 26 -21.20 -11.27 3.66
C LEU A 26 -21.51 -12.46 2.74
N ARG A 27 -21.62 -12.18 1.44
CA ARG A 27 -21.86 -13.22 0.42
C ARG A 27 -20.82 -13.09 -0.68
N TYR A 28 -20.04 -14.14 -0.88
CA TYR A 28 -19.18 -14.25 -2.05
C TYR A 28 -20.03 -14.33 -3.33
N THR A 29 -19.69 -13.51 -4.32
CA THR A 29 -20.46 -13.36 -5.56
C THR A 29 -20.04 -14.32 -6.66
N GLY A 30 -18.90 -15.01 -6.50
CA GLY A 30 -18.30 -15.86 -7.54
C GLY A 30 -17.59 -15.08 -8.65
N LYS A 31 -17.60 -13.74 -8.59
CA LYS A 31 -16.87 -12.90 -9.54
C LYS A 31 -15.39 -12.86 -9.17
N PRO A 32 -14.46 -12.80 -10.15
CA PRO A 32 -13.06 -12.54 -9.88
C PRO A 32 -12.90 -11.27 -9.03
N CYS A 33 -12.00 -11.33 -8.05
CA CYS A 33 -11.63 -10.20 -7.21
C CYS A 33 -10.16 -9.90 -7.49
N ARG A 34 -9.87 -8.72 -8.05
CA ARG A 34 -8.51 -8.26 -8.31
C ARG A 34 -7.95 -7.67 -7.02
N LEU A 35 -6.77 -8.12 -6.63
CA LEU A 35 -6.14 -7.74 -5.37
C LEU A 35 -4.63 -7.51 -5.56
N LEU A 36 -4.11 -6.57 -4.76
CA LEU A 36 -2.71 -6.55 -4.37
C LEU A 36 -2.53 -7.58 -3.24
N ASP A 37 -1.89 -8.70 -3.56
CA ASP A 37 -1.73 -9.84 -2.65
C ASP A 37 -0.63 -9.58 -1.61
N SER A 38 0.44 -8.88 -2.01
CA SER A 38 1.59 -8.64 -1.14
C SER A 38 2.25 -7.29 -1.44
N VAL A 39 2.81 -6.68 -0.39
CA VAL A 39 3.73 -5.54 -0.48
C VAL A 39 4.92 -5.83 0.41
N ALA A 40 6.12 -5.83 -0.17
CA ALA A 40 7.36 -6.14 0.52
C ALA A 40 8.39 -5.04 0.33
N VAL A 41 9.05 -4.64 1.42
CA VAL A 41 10.24 -3.77 1.34
C VAL A 41 11.43 -4.64 0.95
N VAL A 42 12.16 -4.23 -0.08
CA VAL A 42 13.40 -4.84 -0.55
C VAL A 42 14.55 -3.85 -0.41
N ASP A 43 15.78 -4.25 -0.77
CA ASP A 43 16.99 -3.48 -0.47
C ASP A 43 17.08 -2.15 -1.23
N ASP A 44 16.45 -2.07 -2.39
CA ASP A 44 16.43 -0.89 -3.26
C ASP A 44 15.01 -0.38 -3.56
N GLY A 45 14.00 -0.82 -2.79
CA GLY A 45 12.66 -0.27 -2.89
C GLY A 45 11.54 -1.20 -2.42
N ILE A 46 10.50 -1.34 -3.23
CA ILE A 46 9.27 -2.06 -2.87
C ILE A 46 8.87 -3.05 -3.97
N GLN A 47 8.52 -4.26 -3.58
CA GLN A 47 7.93 -5.26 -4.45
C GLN A 47 6.43 -5.41 -4.18
N LEU A 48 5.64 -5.46 -5.25
CA LEU A 48 4.19 -5.59 -5.25
C LEU A 48 3.79 -6.84 -6.01
N ASP A 49 3.06 -7.76 -5.35
CA ASP A 49 2.52 -8.95 -6.00
C ASP A 49 1.02 -8.83 -6.16
N PHE A 50 0.50 -9.14 -7.35
CA PHE A 50 -0.91 -9.05 -7.69
C PHE A 50 -1.49 -10.43 -8.00
N ASN A 51 -2.79 -10.63 -7.75
CA ASN A 51 -3.43 -11.89 -8.13
C ASN A 51 -3.80 -11.97 -9.63
N PHE A 52 -3.65 -10.88 -10.37
CA PHE A 52 -4.03 -10.73 -11.78
C PHE A 52 -2.85 -10.27 -12.65
N HIS A 53 -2.97 -10.47 -13.97
CA HIS A 53 -1.91 -10.07 -14.90
C HIS A 53 -2.03 -8.58 -15.21
N ILE A 54 -0.93 -7.87 -15.07
CA ILE A 54 -0.81 -6.42 -15.29
C ILE A 54 -0.57 -6.13 -16.77
N ASP A 55 -1.14 -5.04 -17.26
CA ASP A 55 -0.81 -4.43 -18.55
C ASP A 55 0.58 -3.76 -18.46
N PRO A 56 1.61 -4.24 -19.19
CA PRO A 56 2.95 -3.64 -19.14
C PRO A 56 2.97 -2.15 -19.53
N GLU A 57 2.04 -1.69 -20.37
CA GLU A 57 1.97 -0.28 -20.74
C GLU A 57 1.41 0.61 -19.63
N SER A 58 0.75 0.02 -18.63
CA SER A 58 0.25 0.75 -17.46
C SER A 58 1.33 1.02 -16.41
N THR A 59 2.49 0.35 -16.50
CA THR A 59 3.63 0.56 -15.60
C THR A 59 4.65 1.58 -16.13
N ASN A 60 4.55 1.98 -17.40
CA ASN A 60 5.53 2.81 -18.12
C ASN A 60 5.58 4.30 -17.71
N GLY A 61 5.21 4.65 -16.47
CA GLY A 61 5.29 6.03 -16.01
C GLY A 61 5.13 6.18 -14.50
N VAL A 62 6.16 6.76 -13.87
CA VAL A 62 6.20 7.10 -12.43
C VAL A 62 5.02 7.99 -12.00
N LYS A 63 4.42 8.76 -12.92
CA LYS A 63 3.33 9.71 -12.62
C LYS A 63 2.06 9.06 -12.04
N ASN A 64 1.86 7.76 -12.25
CA ASN A 64 0.72 7.03 -11.71
C ASN A 64 0.98 6.46 -10.31
N TRP A 65 2.14 6.76 -9.74
CA TRP A 65 2.63 6.23 -8.48
C TRP A 65 2.98 7.41 -7.58
N HIS A 66 2.38 7.43 -6.40
CA HIS A 66 2.64 8.43 -5.38
C HIS A 66 3.00 7.73 -4.09
N ALA A 67 4.03 8.23 -3.41
CA ALA A 67 4.44 7.68 -2.13
C ALA A 67 4.77 8.78 -1.13
N GLU A 68 4.39 8.55 0.13
CA GLU A 68 4.67 9.44 1.25
C GLU A 68 5.12 8.62 2.46
N MET A 69 5.97 9.19 3.30
CA MET A 69 6.33 8.62 4.59
C MET A 69 6.25 9.64 5.71
N TRP A 70 5.98 9.16 6.92
CA TRP A 70 5.97 9.98 8.13
C TRP A 70 6.15 9.12 9.38
N ASP A 71 6.60 9.77 10.45
CA ASP A 71 6.69 9.20 11.79
C ASP A 71 5.61 9.77 12.72
N TYR A 72 5.38 9.08 13.83
CA TYR A 72 4.55 9.58 14.91
C TYR A 72 5.39 9.97 16.12
N LEU A 73 5.02 11.07 16.76
CA LEU A 73 5.61 11.48 18.02
C LEU A 73 5.03 10.63 19.17
N TRP A 74 5.86 9.78 19.73
CA TRP A 74 5.49 9.04 20.93
C TRP A 74 5.40 9.98 22.15
N SER A 75 4.18 10.20 22.62
CA SER A 75 3.93 11.08 23.77
C SER A 75 2.78 10.56 24.63
N ARG A 76 2.56 11.19 25.80
CA ARG A 76 1.40 10.89 26.66
C ARG A 76 0.07 11.40 26.11
N LYS A 77 0.10 12.25 25.08
CA LYS A 77 -1.13 12.81 24.49
C LYS A 77 -1.83 11.72 23.67
N TYR A 78 -3.15 11.80 23.61
CA TYR A 78 -3.92 10.93 22.74
C TYR A 78 -3.73 11.37 21.29
N GLY A 79 -3.35 10.41 20.43
CA GLY A 79 -3.00 10.67 19.05
C GLY A 79 -1.59 11.26 18.88
N SER A 80 -1.18 11.38 17.62
CA SER A 80 0.02 12.07 17.20
C SER A 80 -0.26 12.77 15.89
N ASP A 81 0.28 13.97 15.72
CA ASP A 81 0.45 14.57 14.41
C ASP A 81 1.45 13.73 13.59
N GLN A 82 1.53 14.01 12.29
CA GLN A 82 2.45 13.35 11.37
C GLN A 82 3.72 14.18 11.31
N PHE A 83 4.87 13.53 11.46
CA PHE A 83 6.17 14.21 11.47
C PHE A 83 7.04 13.71 10.32
N SER A 84 7.85 14.61 9.77
CA SER A 84 8.83 14.30 8.74
C SER A 84 9.87 13.30 9.28
N VAL A 85 10.11 12.26 8.50
CA VAL A 85 11.19 11.28 8.67
C VAL A 85 12.54 11.92 8.28
N LEU A 86 12.54 12.78 7.26
CA LEU A 86 13.74 13.46 6.78
C LEU A 86 14.18 14.64 7.66
N HIS A 87 13.21 15.30 8.31
CA HIS A 87 13.41 16.46 9.16
C HIS A 87 12.76 16.24 10.55
N PRO A 88 13.41 15.45 11.44
CA PRO A 88 12.83 15.07 12.72
C PRO A 88 12.39 16.27 13.58
N GLY A 89 11.12 16.26 13.99
CA GLY A 89 10.51 17.32 14.78
C GLY A 89 9.73 18.35 13.96
N GLU A 90 9.81 18.31 12.64
CA GLU A 90 8.94 19.10 11.75
C GLU A 90 7.64 18.33 11.48
N GLU A 91 6.50 19.01 11.61
CA GLU A 91 5.19 18.45 11.27
C GLU A 91 5.05 18.37 9.74
N GLY A 92 4.62 17.21 9.25
CA GLY A 92 4.42 16.97 7.82
C GLY A 92 4.64 15.52 7.42
N ARG A 93 4.46 15.26 6.11
CA ARG A 93 4.84 14.02 5.44
C ARG A 93 5.93 14.34 4.44
N ASP A 94 6.85 13.41 4.26
CA ASP A 94 7.85 13.49 3.20
C ASP A 94 7.34 12.80 1.95
N GLU A 95 7.40 13.49 0.82
CA GLU A 95 7.20 12.87 -0.48
C GLU A 95 8.37 11.92 -0.78
N VAL A 96 8.06 10.70 -1.21
CA VAL A 96 9.03 9.67 -1.51
C VAL A 96 9.20 9.57 -3.02
N HIS A 97 10.43 9.79 -3.50
CA HIS A 97 10.75 9.72 -4.91
C HIS A 97 10.85 8.26 -5.40
N ILE A 98 9.95 7.88 -6.31
CA ILE A 98 9.99 6.59 -7.01
C ILE A 98 10.81 6.80 -8.29
N ALA A 99 12.00 6.21 -8.35
CA ALA A 99 12.93 6.42 -9.46
C ALA A 99 12.54 5.64 -10.72
N ASP A 100 11.99 4.44 -10.54
CA ASP A 100 11.60 3.56 -11.65
C ASP A 100 10.49 2.58 -11.22
N VAL A 101 9.76 2.07 -12.21
CA VAL A 101 8.68 1.10 -12.04
C VAL A 101 8.87 -0.01 -13.08
N LEU A 102 9.20 -1.21 -12.60
CA LEU A 102 9.56 -2.34 -13.44
C LEU A 102 8.57 -3.48 -13.25
N LEU A 103 7.95 -3.94 -14.34
CA LEU A 103 7.21 -5.19 -14.34
C LEU A 103 8.21 -6.36 -14.47
N ILE A 104 8.51 -7.05 -13.36
CA ILE A 104 9.52 -8.11 -13.34
C ILE A 104 8.96 -9.46 -13.81
N ASP A 105 7.67 -9.68 -13.60
CA ASP A 105 6.88 -10.76 -14.18
C ASP A 105 5.43 -10.28 -14.39
N PRO A 106 4.54 -11.04 -15.05
CA PRO A 106 3.20 -10.55 -15.39
C PRO A 106 2.32 -10.13 -14.20
N LYS A 107 2.70 -10.47 -12.96
CA LYS A 107 1.95 -10.21 -11.74
C LYS A 107 2.76 -9.47 -10.67
N THR A 108 4.03 -9.16 -10.92
CA THR A 108 4.88 -8.53 -9.92
C THR A 108 5.53 -7.26 -10.46
N ILE A 109 5.38 -6.19 -9.71
CA ILE A 109 6.01 -4.89 -9.97
C ILE A 109 7.09 -4.65 -8.92
N HIS A 110 8.24 -4.17 -9.37
CA HIS A 110 9.29 -3.63 -8.55
C HIS A 110 9.33 -2.10 -8.70
N LEU A 111 9.20 -1.40 -7.59
CA LEU A 111 9.36 0.05 -7.48
C LEU A 111 10.77 0.33 -6.96
N ASN A 112 11.59 1.01 -7.75
CA ASN A 112 12.89 1.47 -7.31
C ASN A 112 12.72 2.74 -6.46
N VAL A 113 13.06 2.65 -5.18
CA VAL A 113 12.94 3.74 -4.21
C VAL A 113 14.28 3.86 -3.49
N PRO A 114 15.26 4.58 -4.06
CA PRO A 114 16.64 4.54 -3.60
C PRO A 114 16.84 5.16 -2.21
N ASP A 115 15.95 6.07 -1.83
CA ASP A 115 15.96 6.77 -0.55
C ASP A 115 14.93 6.19 0.44
N ILE A 116 14.54 4.92 0.28
CA ILE A 116 13.63 4.25 1.21
C ILE A 116 14.27 4.18 2.61
N ARG A 117 13.46 4.47 3.64
CA ARG A 117 13.93 4.53 5.03
C ARG A 117 12.95 3.85 5.97
N PRO A 118 13.43 3.40 7.14
CA PRO A 118 12.54 3.07 8.23
C PRO A 118 11.64 4.26 8.59
N CYS A 119 10.35 3.97 8.79
CA CYS A 119 9.34 4.93 9.18
C CYS A 119 8.14 4.22 9.83
N ASP A 120 7.39 4.94 10.67
CA ASP A 120 6.18 4.40 11.29
C ASP A 120 5.08 4.17 10.26
N GLN A 121 4.99 5.03 9.24
CA GLN A 121 4.04 4.93 8.14
C GLN A 121 4.66 5.24 6.78
N PHE A 122 4.32 4.39 5.82
CA PHE A 122 4.56 4.56 4.41
C PHE A 122 3.23 4.38 3.69
N LEU A 123 2.83 5.38 2.90
CA LEU A 123 1.67 5.32 2.02
C LEU A 123 2.16 5.16 0.59
N LEU A 124 1.63 4.16 -0.11
CA LEU A 124 1.77 4.01 -1.55
C LEU A 124 0.38 4.08 -2.18
N GLU A 125 0.20 5.01 -3.10
CA GLU A 125 -1.02 5.15 -3.91
C GLU A 125 -0.66 4.94 -5.37
N PHE A 126 -1.44 4.12 -6.07
CA PHE A 126 -1.16 3.87 -7.47
C PHE A 126 -2.39 3.52 -8.30
N GLU A 127 -2.24 3.75 -9.59
CA GLU A 127 -3.15 3.30 -10.64
C GLU A 127 -2.40 2.41 -11.63
N THR A 128 -2.98 1.24 -11.92
CA THR A 128 -2.50 0.31 -12.95
C THR A 128 -3.68 -0.27 -13.74
N ARG A 129 -3.42 -1.12 -14.72
CA ARG A 129 -4.45 -1.86 -15.46
C ARG A 129 -4.12 -3.34 -15.53
N ASP A 130 -5.16 -4.14 -15.72
CA ASP A 130 -4.97 -5.52 -16.16
C ASP A 130 -4.84 -5.62 -17.69
N GLN A 131 -4.54 -6.82 -18.18
CA GLN A 131 -4.43 -7.10 -19.62
C GLN A 131 -5.70 -6.86 -20.43
N ALA A 132 -6.87 -6.73 -19.79
CA ALA A 132 -8.12 -6.34 -20.46
C ALA A 132 -8.31 -4.82 -20.52
N GLY A 133 -7.38 -4.04 -19.94
CA GLY A 133 -7.41 -2.59 -19.86
C GLY A 133 -8.27 -2.04 -18.73
N GLU A 134 -8.74 -2.88 -17.80
CA GLU A 134 -9.57 -2.43 -16.68
C GLU A 134 -8.71 -1.79 -15.59
N LEU A 135 -9.05 -0.56 -15.19
CA LEU A 135 -8.31 0.19 -14.18
C LEU A 135 -8.35 -0.50 -12.82
N PHE A 136 -7.23 -0.41 -12.10
CA PHE A 136 -7.07 -0.86 -10.73
C PHE A 136 -6.40 0.25 -9.92
N PHE A 137 -7.09 0.71 -8.88
CA PHE A 137 -6.63 1.74 -7.96
C PHE A 137 -6.47 1.13 -6.59
N GLU A 138 -5.34 1.40 -5.93
CA GLU A 138 -5.11 0.87 -4.59
C GLU A 138 -4.31 1.85 -3.73
N LYS A 139 -4.49 1.73 -2.42
CA LYS A 139 -3.67 2.41 -1.42
C LYS A 139 -3.12 1.38 -0.45
N ALA A 140 -1.80 1.21 -0.44
CA ALA A 140 -1.11 0.37 0.52
C ALA A 140 -0.51 1.22 1.64
N TYR A 141 -0.72 0.79 2.88
CA TYR A 141 -0.10 1.38 4.07
C TYR A 141 0.84 0.35 4.70
N LEU A 142 2.05 0.79 5.04
CA LEU A 142 3.06 -0.05 5.67
C LEU A 142 3.71 0.67 6.85
N THR A 143 4.24 -0.10 7.78
CA THR A 143 5.31 0.35 8.66
C THR A 143 6.61 -0.23 8.11
N ILE A 144 7.60 0.61 7.87
CA ILE A 144 8.93 0.16 7.46
C ILE A 144 9.80 0.09 8.71
N HIS A 145 9.87 -1.09 9.33
CA HIS A 145 10.72 -1.28 10.50
C HIS A 145 12.21 -1.30 10.11
N ALA A 146 12.54 -1.93 8.99
CA ALA A 146 13.90 -2.06 8.49
C ALA A 146 13.89 -2.16 6.96
N VAL A 147 14.96 -1.69 6.34
CA VAL A 147 15.23 -1.91 4.91
C VAL A 147 16.23 -3.08 4.83
N PRO A 148 15.91 -4.18 4.13
CA PRO A 148 16.83 -5.31 4.00
C PRO A 148 18.17 -4.92 3.39
N ASP A 149 19.24 -5.58 3.82
CA ASP A 149 20.53 -5.45 3.14
C ASP A 149 20.52 -6.22 1.81
N LYS A 150 21.25 -5.71 0.81
CA LYS A 150 21.44 -6.34 -0.51
C LYS A 150 21.92 -7.81 -0.48
N SER A 151 22.50 -8.24 0.64
CA SER A 151 22.97 -9.61 0.83
C SER A 151 21.89 -10.60 1.30
N GLU A 152 20.78 -10.11 1.88
CA GLU A 152 19.71 -10.94 2.43
C GLU A 152 18.67 -11.36 1.38
N ASN A 153 18.57 -10.65 0.25
CA ASN A 153 17.66 -10.96 -0.87
C ASN A 153 18.07 -12.17 -1.73
N ARG A 154 19.12 -12.91 -1.36
CA ARG A 154 19.50 -14.20 -1.96
C ARG A 154 19.22 -15.36 -1.01
N LYS A 155 17.96 -15.63 -0.70
CA LYS A 155 17.57 -16.91 -0.10
C LYS A 155 16.27 -17.42 -0.70
#